data_AF-A0A1A7XIG1-F1
#
_entry.id   AF-A0A1A7XIG1-F1
#
_cell.length_a   1.000
_cell.length_b   1.000
_cell.length_c   1.000
_cell.angle_alpha   90.00
_cell.angle_beta   90.00
_cell.angle_gamma   90.00
#
_symmetry.space_group_name_H-M   'P 1'
#
loop_
_entity.id
_entity.type
_entity.pdbx_description
1 polymer ?
#
loop_
_entity_poly.entity_id
_entity_poly.type
_entity_poly.pdbx_seq_one_letter_code
_entity_poly.pdbx_strand_id
1 'polypeptide(L)'
;REISVCGDVYALRETRSGPSRGKLAEGESSALRDGSLVDLCGATLLWRTGEGLMRAPTLRHLEALRQELNASRPQCPVGLSTLAFPSLPRSHSLEERQPWVYLTCGHVHGRHDWGQRSERQVEPAEGDGSTARRECPLCRSVGPYVPLWLGSEPAVYVDAGAPTHAFVPCGHVCSERTVRYWAETPLPHGTHAFRPICPFCSAALSKPGWIRLIFQGPID
;
A
#
# COMPACT_ATOMS: atom_id res chain seq x y z
N ARG A 1 10.56 -13.60 15.37
CA ARG A 1 11.66 -14.12 16.23
C ARG A 1 12.34 -12.94 16.90
N GLU A 2 13.02 -13.16 18.02
CA GLU A 2 13.90 -12.19 18.67
C GLU A 2 15.36 -12.67 18.53
N ILE A 3 16.30 -11.77 18.26
CA ILE A 3 17.72 -12.10 18.04
C ILE A 3 18.53 -11.58 19.24
N SER A 4 19.37 -12.43 19.82
CA SER A 4 20.23 -12.04 20.95
C SER A 4 21.42 -11.21 20.50
N VAL A 5 22.12 -10.59 21.47
CA VAL A 5 23.39 -9.87 21.21
C VAL A 5 24.43 -10.74 20.51
N CYS A 6 24.45 -12.05 20.82
CA CYS A 6 25.38 -13.00 20.23
C CYS A 6 24.85 -13.66 18.94
N GLY A 7 23.68 -13.24 18.44
CA GLY A 7 23.11 -13.75 17.19
C GLY A 7 22.28 -15.02 17.32
N ASP A 8 21.96 -15.48 18.53
CA ASP A 8 21.06 -16.62 18.75
C ASP A 8 19.60 -16.24 18.47
N VAL A 9 18.81 -17.19 17.98
CA VAL A 9 17.41 -16.98 17.62
C VAL A 9 16.48 -17.49 18.72
N TYR A 10 15.56 -16.64 19.15
CA TYR A 10 14.54 -16.96 20.15
C TYR A 10 13.12 -16.76 19.60
N ALA A 11 12.16 -17.49 20.17
CA ALA A 11 10.75 -17.14 20.06
C ALA A 11 10.51 -15.74 20.63
N LEU A 12 9.42 -15.09 20.19
CA LEU A 12 9.03 -13.80 20.76
C LEU A 12 8.65 -13.96 22.23
N ARG A 13 8.91 -12.92 23.03
CA ARG A 13 8.34 -12.79 24.39
C ARG A 13 6.82 -12.62 24.30
N GLU A 14 6.13 -12.88 25.41
CA GLU A 14 4.67 -12.65 25.51
C GLU A 14 4.29 -11.20 25.22
N THR A 15 5.09 -10.26 25.73
CA THR A 15 4.97 -8.83 25.47
C THR A 15 6.34 -8.26 25.12
N ARG A 16 6.34 -7.25 24.25
CA ARG A 16 7.53 -6.46 23.95
C ARG A 16 8.07 -5.87 25.26
N SER A 17 9.38 -6.00 25.46
CA SER A 17 10.09 -5.59 26.69
C SER A 17 9.73 -6.41 27.96
N GLY A 18 8.98 -7.51 27.84
CA GLY A 18 8.73 -8.40 28.98
C GLY A 18 10.04 -8.99 29.55
N PRO A 19 10.15 -9.25 30.86
CA PRO A 19 11.42 -9.64 31.50
C PRO A 19 11.86 -11.06 31.13
N SER A 20 10.92 -11.92 30.75
CA SER A 20 11.18 -13.32 30.42
C SER A 20 11.55 -13.48 28.96
N ARG A 21 12.73 -14.05 28.67
CA ARG A 21 13.15 -14.40 27.31
C ARG A 21 12.24 -15.49 26.73
N GLY A 22 12.06 -15.48 25.41
CA GLY A 22 11.42 -16.58 24.70
C GLY A 22 12.25 -17.87 24.71
N LYS A 23 11.67 -18.96 24.22
CA LYS A 23 12.37 -20.25 24.05
C LYS A 23 13.41 -20.14 22.92
N LEU A 24 14.59 -20.76 23.11
CA LEU A 24 15.60 -20.88 22.05
C LEU A 24 15.01 -21.64 20.85
N ALA A 25 15.20 -21.10 19.65
CA ALA A 25 14.78 -21.71 18.39
C ALA A 25 15.96 -22.46 17.76
N GLU A 26 16.17 -23.69 18.22
CA GLU A 26 17.27 -24.54 17.73
C GLU A 26 17.16 -24.77 16.21
N GLY A 27 18.29 -24.66 15.51
CA GLY A 27 18.37 -24.84 14.06
C GLY A 27 17.98 -23.62 13.22
N GLU A 28 17.51 -22.53 13.82
CA GLU A 28 17.30 -21.26 13.12
C GLU A 28 18.57 -20.40 13.12
N SER A 29 18.75 -19.62 12.05
CA SER A 29 19.90 -18.72 11.86
C SER A 29 19.43 -17.27 11.86
N SER A 30 20.23 -16.39 12.45
CA SER A 30 20.06 -14.94 12.40
C SER A 30 20.56 -14.30 11.10
N ALA A 31 21.12 -15.10 10.17
CA ALA A 31 21.54 -14.61 8.87
C ALA A 31 20.35 -14.04 8.07
N LEU A 32 20.47 -12.78 7.65
CA LEU A 32 19.45 -12.10 6.87
C LEU A 32 19.32 -12.72 5.47
N ARG A 33 18.08 -12.87 5.01
CA ARG A 33 17.72 -13.36 3.68
C ARG A 33 17.02 -12.25 2.91
N ASP A 34 16.97 -12.33 1.59
CA ASP A 34 16.23 -11.33 0.79
C ASP A 34 14.79 -11.18 1.30
N GLY A 35 14.38 -9.95 1.60
CA GLY A 35 13.07 -9.65 2.18
C GLY A 35 12.98 -9.77 3.70
N SER A 36 14.08 -10.03 4.42
CA SER A 36 14.06 -10.03 5.89
C SER A 36 13.64 -8.66 6.44
N LEU A 37 12.69 -8.68 7.38
CA LEU A 37 12.22 -7.50 8.10
C LEU A 37 12.84 -7.48 9.50
N VAL A 38 13.47 -6.35 9.85
CA VAL A 38 14.15 -6.16 11.13
C VAL A 38 13.48 -5.02 11.88
N ASP A 39 12.74 -5.37 12.94
CA ASP A 39 12.10 -4.40 13.83
C ASP A 39 13.10 -3.90 14.88
N LEU A 40 13.30 -2.58 14.90
CA LEU A 40 14.18 -1.87 15.82
C LEU A 40 13.38 -1.06 16.85
N CYS A 41 12.18 -1.52 17.21
CA CYS A 41 11.33 -0.92 18.25
C CYS A 41 10.97 0.55 17.99
N GLY A 42 10.67 0.88 16.73
CA GLY A 42 10.29 2.23 16.32
C GLY A 42 10.47 2.45 14.82
N ALA A 43 11.43 1.75 14.24
CA ALA A 43 11.62 1.61 12.80
C ALA A 43 11.62 0.13 12.41
N THR A 44 11.18 -0.18 11.20
CA THR A 44 11.39 -1.50 10.59
C THR A 44 12.28 -1.32 9.38
N LEU A 45 13.36 -2.09 9.32
CA LEU A 45 14.23 -2.15 8.15
C LEU A 45 13.83 -3.32 7.25
N LEU A 46 13.87 -3.09 5.95
CA LEU A 46 13.79 -4.15 4.94
C LEU A 46 15.20 -4.45 4.45
N TRP A 47 15.66 -5.68 4.65
CA TRP A 47 16.91 -6.17 4.08
C TRP A 47 16.66 -6.75 2.68
N ARG A 48 17.44 -6.27 1.70
CA ARG A 48 17.48 -6.82 0.35
C ARG A 48 18.89 -7.25 0.02
N THR A 49 19.00 -8.42 -0.59
CA THR A 49 20.23 -8.90 -1.21
C THR A 49 20.51 -8.12 -2.49
N GLY A 50 21.78 -8.10 -2.94
CA GLY A 50 22.13 -7.49 -4.22
C GLY A 50 21.36 -8.11 -5.40
N GLU A 51 21.21 -9.44 -5.43
CA GLU A 51 20.38 -10.13 -6.44
C GLU A 51 18.91 -9.72 -6.36
N GLY A 52 18.36 -9.62 -5.15
CA GLY A 52 17.00 -9.17 -4.93
C GLY A 52 16.75 -7.74 -5.42
N LEU A 53 17.71 -6.83 -5.23
CA LEU A 53 17.65 -5.46 -5.76
C LEU A 53 17.77 -5.44 -7.30
N MET A 54 18.59 -6.31 -7.90
CA MET A 54 18.70 -6.41 -9.36
C MET A 54 17.42 -6.92 -10.03
N ARG A 55 16.60 -7.70 -9.31
CA ARG A 55 15.28 -8.18 -9.76
C ARG A 55 14.14 -7.21 -9.42
N ALA A 56 14.38 -6.26 -8.53
CA ALA A 56 13.42 -5.21 -8.23
C ALA A 56 13.33 -4.24 -9.43
N PRO A 57 12.17 -3.57 -9.63
CA PRO A 57 12.08 -2.51 -10.62
C PRO A 57 13.08 -1.40 -10.28
N THR A 58 13.52 -0.65 -11.30
CA THR A 58 14.26 0.60 -11.10
C THR A 58 13.30 1.78 -11.11
N LEU A 59 13.71 2.95 -10.62
CA LEU A 59 12.90 4.17 -10.77
C LEU A 59 12.54 4.47 -12.24
N ARG A 60 13.44 4.15 -13.18
CA ARG A 60 13.17 4.27 -14.62
C ARG A 60 12.07 3.31 -15.08
N HIS A 61 12.08 2.08 -14.56
CA HIS A 61 11.03 1.10 -14.85
C HIS A 61 9.67 1.57 -14.32
N LEU A 62 9.62 2.07 -13.08
CA LEU A 62 8.38 2.61 -12.50
C LEU A 62 7.84 3.81 -13.29
N GLU A 63 8.74 4.68 -13.75
CA GLU A 63 8.38 5.81 -14.63
C GLU A 63 7.88 5.35 -16.00
N ALA A 64 8.47 4.30 -16.60
CA ALA A 64 7.98 3.72 -17.84
C ALA A 64 6.56 3.13 -17.67
N LEU A 65 6.32 2.37 -16.60
CA LEU A 65 4.98 1.85 -16.27
C LEU A 65 3.95 2.97 -16.07
N ARG A 66 4.35 4.10 -15.47
CA ARG A 66 3.51 5.29 -15.35
C ARG A 66 3.16 5.87 -16.72
N GLN A 67 4.15 6.00 -17.59
CA GLN A 67 3.96 6.53 -18.94
C GLN A 67 3.03 5.62 -19.76
N GLU A 68 3.17 4.31 -19.66
CA GLU A 68 2.27 3.33 -20.28
C GLU A 68 0.82 3.48 -19.78
N LEU A 69 0.61 3.59 -18.47
CA LEU A 69 -0.72 3.86 -17.89
C LEU A 69 -1.33 5.17 -18.42
N ASN A 70 -0.54 6.23 -18.49
CA ASN A 70 -1.03 7.52 -18.98
C ASN A 70 -1.28 7.49 -20.50
N ALA A 71 -0.48 6.75 -21.25
CA ALA A 71 -0.64 6.55 -22.69
C ALA A 71 -1.90 5.74 -23.04
N SER A 72 -2.41 4.91 -22.11
CA SER A 72 -3.71 4.25 -22.28
C SER A 72 -4.90 5.22 -22.15
N ARG A 73 -4.64 6.50 -21.83
CA ARG A 73 -5.63 7.58 -21.72
C ARG A 73 -6.88 7.16 -20.92
N PRO A 74 -6.73 6.73 -19.66
CA PRO A 74 -7.87 6.35 -18.83
C PRO A 74 -8.84 7.52 -18.69
N GLN A 75 -10.15 7.26 -18.78
CA GLN A 75 -11.18 8.30 -18.74
C GLN A 75 -11.89 8.33 -17.38
N CYS A 76 -12.30 9.53 -16.96
CA CYS A 76 -13.26 9.72 -15.87
C CYS A 76 -14.69 9.67 -16.41
N PRO A 77 -15.54 8.70 -16.02
CA PRO A 77 -16.91 8.62 -16.51
C PRO A 77 -17.78 9.83 -16.19
N VAL A 78 -17.51 10.49 -15.06
CA VAL A 78 -18.32 11.63 -14.58
C VAL A 78 -17.77 12.96 -15.08
N GLY A 79 -16.45 13.12 -15.04
CA GLY A 79 -15.78 14.37 -15.43
C GLY A 79 -15.49 14.49 -16.92
N LEU A 80 -15.67 13.40 -17.68
CA LEU A 80 -15.36 13.31 -19.12
C LEU A 80 -13.93 13.81 -19.44
N SER A 81 -13.00 13.53 -18.53
CA SER A 81 -11.61 13.97 -18.59
C SER A 81 -10.67 12.78 -18.64
N THR A 82 -9.57 12.94 -19.37
CA THR A 82 -8.49 11.96 -19.38
C THR A 82 -7.66 12.12 -18.10
N LEU A 83 -7.51 11.01 -17.37
CA LEU A 83 -6.74 10.91 -16.14
C LEU A 83 -5.26 10.67 -16.44
N ALA A 84 -4.40 11.17 -15.56
CA ALA A 84 -2.96 10.97 -15.65
C ALA A 84 -2.34 10.93 -14.26
N PHE A 85 -1.50 9.94 -14.02
CA PHE A 85 -0.65 9.90 -12.83
C PHE A 85 0.45 10.97 -12.90
N PRO A 86 0.71 11.68 -11.79
CA PRO A 86 1.78 12.69 -11.72
C PRO A 86 3.16 12.04 -11.87
N SER A 87 4.13 12.78 -12.42
CA SER A 87 5.51 12.31 -12.57
C SER A 87 6.19 12.06 -11.21
N LEU A 88 7.20 11.18 -11.19
CA LEU A 88 8.07 10.96 -10.03
C LEU A 88 9.29 11.92 -10.11
N PRO A 89 9.78 12.49 -8.98
CA PRO A 89 9.30 12.35 -7.61
C PRO A 89 8.06 13.20 -7.32
N ARG A 90 7.28 12.74 -6.35
CA ARG A 90 5.94 13.23 -6.02
C ARG A 90 5.88 14.74 -5.79
N SER A 91 4.99 15.44 -6.49
CA SER A 91 4.50 16.75 -6.03
C SER A 91 3.55 16.55 -4.83
N HIS A 92 3.66 17.37 -3.79
CA HIS A 92 2.72 17.35 -2.66
C HIS A 92 1.34 17.92 -3.02
N SER A 93 1.18 18.52 -4.20
CA SER A 93 -0.11 19.00 -4.71
C SER A 93 -0.87 17.90 -5.46
N LEU A 94 -2.17 17.84 -5.25
CA LEU A 94 -3.08 17.04 -6.07
C LEU A 94 -3.20 17.70 -7.45
N GLU A 95 -2.87 16.96 -8.50
CA GLU A 95 -3.11 17.41 -9.87
C GLU A 95 -4.57 17.20 -10.26
N GLU A 96 -5.13 18.10 -11.07
CA GLU A 96 -6.53 18.03 -11.51
C GLU A 96 -6.89 16.71 -12.21
N ARG A 97 -5.91 16.13 -12.94
CA ARG A 97 -6.07 14.88 -13.69
C ARG A 97 -5.71 13.63 -12.90
N GLN A 98 -5.30 13.77 -11.63
CA GLN A 98 -4.89 12.63 -10.83
C GLN A 98 -6.04 11.62 -10.69
N PRO A 99 -5.78 10.32 -10.87
CA PRO A 99 -6.78 9.28 -10.64
C PRO A 99 -7.16 9.17 -9.16
N TRP A 100 -8.43 8.91 -8.91
CA TRP A 100 -9.04 8.60 -7.62
C TRP A 100 -9.79 7.28 -7.73
N VAL A 101 -9.96 6.57 -6.62
CA VAL A 101 -10.58 5.24 -6.62
C VAL A 101 -11.66 5.12 -5.55
N TYR A 102 -12.71 4.39 -5.89
CA TYR A 102 -13.67 3.85 -4.92
C TYR A 102 -13.14 2.54 -4.35
N LEU A 103 -12.58 2.57 -3.13
CA LEU A 103 -11.86 1.43 -2.57
C LEU A 103 -12.72 0.21 -2.19
N THR A 104 -14.05 0.32 -2.30
CA THR A 104 -14.96 -0.82 -2.13
C THR A 104 -15.16 -1.61 -3.43
N CYS A 105 -14.96 -1.01 -4.60
CA CYS A 105 -15.22 -1.67 -5.89
C CYS A 105 -14.08 -1.56 -6.91
N GLY A 106 -13.07 -0.72 -6.67
CA GLY A 106 -11.90 -0.59 -7.54
C GLY A 106 -12.10 0.33 -8.75
N HIS A 107 -13.30 0.86 -8.97
CA HIS A 107 -13.56 1.80 -10.07
C HIS A 107 -12.76 3.09 -9.91
N VAL A 108 -12.03 3.44 -10.97
CA VAL A 108 -11.16 4.63 -11.02
C VAL A 108 -11.85 5.77 -11.75
N HIS A 109 -11.80 6.95 -11.14
CA HIS A 109 -12.42 8.20 -11.57
C HIS A 109 -11.41 9.35 -11.42
N GLY A 110 -11.76 10.55 -11.90
CA GLY A 110 -11.11 11.80 -11.51
C GLY A 110 -11.81 12.41 -10.31
N ARG A 111 -11.15 13.32 -9.58
CA ARG A 111 -11.79 14.02 -8.44
C ARG A 111 -13.11 14.68 -8.87
N HIS A 112 -14.18 14.41 -8.14
CA HIS A 112 -15.50 15.00 -8.38
C HIS A 112 -16.31 15.06 -7.08
N ASP A 113 -17.42 15.82 -7.06
CA ASP A 113 -18.28 16.00 -5.88
C ASP A 113 -19.56 15.16 -5.88
N TRP A 114 -19.80 14.40 -6.93
CA TRP A 114 -20.93 13.47 -6.98
C TRP A 114 -20.87 12.38 -5.89
N GLY A 115 -22.05 11.94 -5.43
CA GLY A 115 -22.20 10.78 -4.56
C GLY A 115 -21.76 10.99 -3.12
N GLN A 116 -21.54 12.24 -2.69
CA GLN A 116 -21.32 12.58 -1.29
C GLN A 116 -22.57 12.26 -0.48
N ARG A 117 -22.44 11.37 0.50
CA ARG A 117 -23.46 11.18 1.54
C ARG A 117 -23.03 12.01 2.74
N SER A 118 -23.90 12.89 3.24
CA SER A 118 -23.59 13.64 4.46
C SER A 118 -23.41 12.65 5.62
N GLU A 119 -22.32 12.82 6.37
CA GLU A 119 -22.09 12.13 7.64
C GLU A 119 -23.14 12.60 8.66
N ARG A 120 -24.39 12.14 8.51
CA ARG A 120 -25.32 12.15 9.62
C ARG A 120 -24.99 10.92 10.48
N GLN A 121 -24.30 11.18 11.59
CA GLN A 121 -24.06 10.27 12.72
C GLN A 121 -23.04 9.14 12.51
N VAL A 122 -21.75 9.46 12.44
CA VAL A 122 -20.73 8.64 13.12
C VAL A 122 -19.69 9.61 13.67
N GLU A 123 -19.57 9.67 15.00
CA GLU A 123 -18.53 10.44 15.68
C GLU A 123 -17.15 10.11 15.09
N PRO A 124 -16.29 11.11 14.79
CA PRO A 124 -14.97 10.85 14.27
C PRO A 124 -14.16 10.10 15.33
N ALA A 125 -13.78 8.85 15.03
CA ALA A 125 -12.77 8.15 15.80
C ALA A 125 -11.46 8.94 15.66
N GLU A 126 -10.98 9.47 16.78
CA GLU A 126 -9.77 10.30 16.84
C GLU A 126 -8.58 9.59 16.15
N GLY A 127 -8.07 10.20 15.07
CA GLY A 127 -6.80 9.81 14.45
C GLY A 127 -6.86 9.33 12.98
N ASP A 128 -8.03 9.15 12.38
CA ASP A 128 -8.16 8.82 10.96
C ASP A 128 -8.75 10.01 10.19
N GLY A 129 -7.97 10.61 9.29
CA GLY A 129 -8.45 11.74 8.49
C GLY A 129 -9.69 11.30 7.71
N SER A 130 -10.86 11.86 8.03
CA SER A 130 -12.15 11.31 7.58
C SER A 130 -12.18 11.19 6.05
N THR A 131 -11.99 9.97 5.56
CA THR A 131 -12.16 9.69 4.14
C THR A 131 -13.65 9.68 3.88
N ALA A 132 -14.18 10.83 3.43
CA ALA A 132 -15.59 10.99 3.10
C ALA A 132 -16.07 9.79 2.25
N ARG A 133 -17.07 9.06 2.76
CA ARG A 133 -17.63 7.91 2.05
C ARG A 133 -18.47 8.39 0.87
N ARG A 134 -18.29 7.76 -0.28
CA ARG A 134 -18.99 8.13 -1.51
C ARG A 134 -19.59 6.92 -2.18
N GLU A 135 -20.74 7.15 -2.81
CA GLU A 135 -21.35 6.19 -3.72
C GLU A 135 -20.59 6.19 -5.05
N CYS A 136 -20.31 5.01 -5.59
CA CYS A 136 -19.71 4.84 -6.90
C CYS A 136 -20.77 5.03 -8.00
N PRO A 137 -20.56 5.93 -8.99
CA PRO A 137 -21.52 6.17 -10.07
C PRO A 137 -21.80 4.94 -10.93
N LEU A 138 -20.81 4.06 -11.07
CA LEU A 138 -20.91 2.89 -11.95
C LEU A 138 -21.66 1.72 -11.31
N CYS A 139 -21.37 1.41 -10.04
CA CYS A 139 -21.89 0.20 -9.39
C CYS A 139 -22.64 0.44 -8.07
N ARG A 140 -22.83 1.70 -7.66
CA ARG A 140 -23.56 2.11 -6.45
C ARG A 140 -22.97 1.64 -5.11
N SER A 141 -21.80 0.99 -5.12
CA SER A 141 -21.08 0.64 -3.89
C SER A 141 -20.68 1.91 -3.12
N VAL A 142 -20.83 1.90 -1.79
CA VAL A 142 -20.52 3.04 -0.92
C VAL A 142 -19.27 2.77 -0.08
N GLY A 143 -18.25 3.60 -0.24
CA GLY A 143 -16.99 3.41 0.48
C GLY A 143 -16.02 4.58 0.38
N PRO A 144 -14.80 4.42 0.90
CA PRO A 144 -13.76 5.44 0.82
C PRO A 144 -13.46 5.79 -0.64
N TYR A 145 -13.33 7.10 -0.89
CA TYR A 145 -12.93 7.66 -2.17
C TYR A 145 -11.64 8.45 -2.00
N VAL A 146 -10.53 7.94 -2.55
CA VAL A 146 -9.18 8.45 -2.25
C VAL A 146 -8.36 8.67 -3.52
N PRO A 147 -7.38 9.59 -3.51
CA PRO A 147 -6.44 9.74 -4.61
C PRO A 147 -5.52 8.52 -4.72
N LEU A 148 -5.17 8.14 -5.95
CA LEU A 148 -4.21 7.09 -6.24
C LEU A 148 -2.78 7.63 -6.38
N TRP A 149 -1.81 6.88 -5.88
CA TRP A 149 -0.39 7.23 -5.94
C TRP A 149 0.45 6.02 -6.33
N LEU A 150 1.25 6.11 -7.40
CA LEU A 150 2.19 5.04 -7.71
C LEU A 150 3.22 4.90 -6.59
N GLY A 151 3.49 3.67 -6.16
CA GLY A 151 4.51 3.36 -5.17
C GLY A 151 5.90 3.70 -5.70
N SER A 152 6.63 4.57 -5.00
CA SER A 152 7.88 5.16 -5.52
C SER A 152 9.16 4.50 -5.00
N GLU A 153 9.08 3.68 -3.95
CA GLU A 153 10.24 2.98 -3.37
C GLU A 153 10.44 1.63 -4.07
N PRO A 154 11.45 1.45 -4.93
CA PRO A 154 11.57 0.21 -5.68
C PRO A 154 12.00 -0.99 -4.82
N ALA A 155 12.69 -0.78 -3.70
CA ALA A 155 13.18 -1.85 -2.84
C ALA A 155 12.05 -2.63 -2.14
N VAL A 156 10.82 -2.11 -2.08
CA VAL A 156 9.68 -2.81 -1.48
C VAL A 156 8.89 -3.66 -2.48
N TYR A 157 9.19 -3.57 -3.78
CA TYR A 157 8.55 -4.39 -4.80
C TYR A 157 9.11 -5.81 -4.80
N VAL A 158 8.22 -6.78 -5.02
CA VAL A 158 8.57 -8.21 -5.14
C VAL A 158 8.60 -8.70 -6.59
N ASP A 159 8.18 -7.85 -7.52
CA ASP A 159 8.29 -8.02 -8.97
C ASP A 159 8.28 -6.67 -9.69
N ALA A 160 8.41 -6.71 -11.01
CA ALA A 160 8.35 -5.55 -11.90
C ALA A 160 7.02 -5.46 -12.69
N GLY A 161 5.95 -6.06 -12.15
CA GLY A 161 4.65 -6.18 -12.82
C GLY A 161 3.89 -4.86 -12.96
N ALA A 162 2.84 -4.87 -13.79
CA ALA A 162 2.04 -3.68 -14.06
C ALA A 162 1.28 -3.19 -12.80
N PRO A 163 1.14 -1.86 -12.61
CA PRO A 163 0.49 -1.23 -11.46
C PRO A 163 -1.04 -1.33 -11.52
N THR A 164 -1.57 -2.53 -11.31
CA THR A 164 -2.99 -2.87 -11.48
C THR A 164 -3.80 -2.88 -10.18
N HIS A 165 -3.13 -2.76 -9.03
CA HIS A 165 -3.77 -2.90 -7.72
C HIS A 165 -3.36 -1.76 -6.78
N ALA A 166 -4.21 -1.45 -5.81
CA ALA A 166 -3.94 -0.46 -4.78
C ALA A 166 -4.09 -1.03 -3.37
N PHE A 167 -3.30 -0.52 -2.44
CA PHE A 167 -3.46 -0.75 -1.01
C PHE A 167 -4.70 -0.03 -0.46
N VAL A 168 -5.42 -0.70 0.45
CA VAL A 168 -6.59 -0.17 1.14
C VAL A 168 -6.23 0.05 2.62
N PRO A 169 -6.41 1.27 3.18
CA PRO A 169 -7.21 2.38 2.65
C PRO A 169 -6.42 3.49 1.92
N CYS A 170 -5.09 3.38 1.78
CA CYS A 170 -4.27 4.55 1.41
C CYS A 170 -4.22 4.89 -0.09
N GLY A 171 -4.61 3.98 -0.99
CA GLY A 171 -4.61 4.23 -2.43
C GLY A 171 -3.22 4.17 -3.09
N HIS A 172 -2.19 3.64 -2.42
CA HIS A 172 -0.90 3.40 -3.06
C HIS A 172 -0.99 2.24 -4.05
N VAL A 173 -0.54 2.48 -5.28
CA VAL A 173 -0.69 1.59 -6.43
C VAL A 173 0.64 0.89 -6.72
N CYS A 174 0.57 -0.43 -6.90
CA CYS A 174 1.68 -1.25 -7.38
C CYS A 174 1.13 -2.55 -8.01
N SER A 175 2.00 -3.53 -8.24
CA SER A 175 1.61 -4.81 -8.82
C SER A 175 0.77 -5.66 -7.86
N GLU A 176 -0.04 -6.55 -8.45
CA GLU A 176 -0.86 -7.53 -7.71
C GLU A 176 -0.05 -8.36 -6.71
N ARG A 177 1.14 -8.82 -7.13
CA ARG A 177 2.01 -9.64 -6.29
C ARG A 177 2.56 -8.83 -5.12
N THR A 178 2.92 -7.57 -5.35
CA THR A 178 3.43 -6.67 -4.30
C THR A 178 2.36 -6.36 -3.28
N VAL A 179 1.12 -6.01 -3.70
CA VAL A 179 0.06 -5.71 -2.72
C VAL A 179 -0.31 -6.94 -1.87
N ARG A 180 -0.35 -8.14 -2.47
CA ARG A 180 -0.64 -9.38 -1.74
C ARG A 180 0.44 -9.72 -0.73
N TYR A 181 1.71 -9.67 -1.16
CA TYR A 181 2.83 -9.95 -0.28
C TYR A 181 2.78 -9.09 0.99
N TRP A 182 2.59 -7.78 0.84
CA TRP A 182 2.55 -6.86 1.98
C TRP A 182 1.27 -6.94 2.80
N ALA A 183 0.13 -7.30 2.20
CA ALA A 183 -1.10 -7.55 2.94
C ALA A 183 -1.06 -8.84 3.78
N GLU A 184 -0.24 -9.81 3.39
CA GLU A 184 -0.03 -11.06 4.11
C GLU A 184 1.20 -11.03 5.04
N THR A 185 2.00 -9.95 4.99
CA THR A 185 3.20 -9.79 5.82
C THR A 185 2.90 -8.90 7.03
N PRO A 186 2.61 -9.48 8.21
CA PRO A 186 2.34 -8.70 9.39
C PRO A 186 3.62 -8.05 9.94
N LEU A 187 3.50 -6.78 10.34
CA LEU A 187 4.55 -6.04 11.02
C LEU A 187 4.20 -5.77 12.48
N PRO A 188 5.18 -5.77 13.40
CA PRO A 188 4.95 -5.48 14.80
C PRO A 188 4.24 -4.14 15.02
N HIS A 189 3.22 -4.13 15.88
CA HIS A 189 2.45 -2.95 16.23
C HIS A 189 2.16 -2.93 17.75
N GLY A 190 2.48 -1.81 18.40
CA GLY A 190 2.36 -1.70 19.85
C GLY A 190 3.27 -2.71 20.57
N THR A 191 2.77 -3.29 21.66
CA THR A 191 3.56 -4.19 22.52
C THR A 191 3.30 -5.67 22.29
N HIS A 192 2.23 -6.05 21.60
CA HIS A 192 1.81 -7.45 21.46
C HIS A 192 1.02 -7.74 20.18
N ALA A 193 0.85 -6.77 19.29
CA ALA A 193 0.06 -6.93 18.08
C ALA A 193 0.94 -6.95 16.83
N PHE A 194 0.36 -7.48 15.76
CA PHE A 194 0.97 -7.61 14.46
C PHE A 194 -0.09 -7.23 13.43
N ARG A 195 0.25 -6.30 12.52
CA ARG A 195 -0.67 -5.90 11.46
C ARG A 195 0.07 -5.62 10.16
N PRO A 196 -0.50 -5.99 9.00
CA PRO A 196 0.00 -5.54 7.71
C PRO A 196 -0.11 -4.02 7.57
N ILE A 197 0.87 -3.40 6.92
CA ILE A 197 0.89 -1.97 6.61
C ILE A 197 1.29 -1.74 5.15
N CYS A 198 0.87 -0.62 4.58
CA CYS A 198 1.37 -0.16 3.29
C CYS A 198 2.88 0.15 3.43
N PRO A 199 3.77 -0.46 2.63
CA PRO A 199 5.21 -0.23 2.73
C PRO A 199 5.63 1.18 2.27
N PHE A 200 4.74 1.94 1.62
CA PHE A 200 5.04 3.28 1.08
C PHE A 200 4.68 4.42 2.04
N CYS A 201 3.72 4.22 2.94
CA CYS A 201 3.26 5.27 3.87
C CYS A 201 2.96 4.78 5.29
N SER A 202 3.19 3.50 5.57
CA SER A 202 2.96 2.87 6.87
C SER A 202 1.51 2.86 7.35
N ALA A 203 0.54 3.20 6.49
CA ALA A 203 -0.88 3.09 6.80
C ALA A 203 -1.26 1.63 7.10
N ALA A 204 -2.04 1.40 8.14
CA ALA A 204 -2.55 0.08 8.47
C ALA A 204 -3.47 -0.42 7.35
N LEU A 205 -3.25 -1.66 6.90
CA LEU A 205 -4.08 -2.23 5.84
C LEU A 205 -5.36 -2.84 6.42
N SER A 206 -6.46 -2.70 5.69
CA SER A 206 -7.70 -3.41 5.99
C SER A 206 -7.58 -4.91 5.65
N LYS A 207 -8.66 -5.68 5.78
CA LYS A 207 -8.73 -7.04 5.20
C LYS A 207 -9.68 -7.00 3.99
N PRO A 208 -9.24 -7.41 2.79
CA PRO A 208 -7.96 -8.04 2.46
C PRO A 208 -6.77 -7.08 2.33
N GLY A 209 -6.96 -5.76 2.42
CA GLY A 209 -5.87 -4.78 2.45
C GLY A 209 -5.40 -4.29 1.09
N TRP A 210 -6.02 -4.78 0.02
CA TRP A 210 -5.76 -4.38 -1.35
C TRP A 210 -7.02 -4.51 -2.21
N ILE A 211 -7.01 -3.85 -3.37
CA ILE A 211 -8.09 -3.94 -4.36
C ILE A 211 -7.53 -3.84 -5.78
N ARG A 212 -8.16 -4.54 -6.73
CA ARG A 212 -7.87 -4.41 -8.17
C ARG A 212 -8.46 -3.12 -8.70
N LEU A 213 -7.69 -2.37 -9.49
CA LEU A 213 -8.15 -1.14 -10.13
C LEU A 213 -8.88 -1.44 -11.44
N ILE A 214 -9.95 -0.70 -11.67
CA ILE A 214 -10.80 -0.80 -12.85
C ILE A 214 -10.83 0.60 -13.52
N PHE A 215 -9.91 0.80 -14.44
CA PHE A 215 -9.87 2.00 -15.30
C PHE A 215 -10.90 1.90 -16.41
N GLN A 216 -11.42 3.04 -16.83
CA GLN A 216 -12.32 3.15 -17.97
C GLN A 216 -11.50 3.57 -19.19
N GLY A 217 -11.71 2.88 -20.31
CA GLY A 217 -11.03 3.20 -21.56
C GLY A 217 -11.62 4.43 -22.24
N PRO A 218 -11.01 4.87 -23.36
CA PRO A 218 -11.66 5.79 -24.29
C PRO A 218 -13.05 5.25 -24.68
N ILE A 219 -14.02 6.15 -24.79
CA ILE A 219 -15.30 5.85 -25.45
C ILE A 219 -15.03 6.05 -26.94
N ASP A 220 -15.17 4.98 -27.73
CA ASP A 220 -15.04 5.02 -29.20
C ASP A 220 -16.06 5.97 -29.85
#